data_AF-A0A0T9MSW3-F1
#
_entry.id   AF-A0A0T9MSW3-F1
#
_cell.length_a   1.000
_cell.length_b   1.000
_cell.length_c   1.000
_cell.angle_alpha   90.00
_cell.angle_beta   90.00
_cell.angle_gamma   90.00
#
_symmetry.space_group_name_H-M   'P 1'
#
loop_
_entity.id
_entity.type
_entity.pdbx_description
1 polymer ?
#
loop_
_entity_poly.entity_id
_entity_poly.type
_entity_poly.pdbx_seq_one_letter_code
_entity_poly.pdbx_strand_id
1 'polypeptide(L)'
;MIVLSSLCLTVALSSCKNSPQHKSAELIQLWPPESALVTCEVPEFVGTTWGDSGLYALALKRELRICKGRLDEIISWRQNAGRKL
;
A
#
# COMPACT_ATOMS: atom_id res chain seq x y z
N MET A 1 -24.07 -19.78 -51.51
CA MET A 1 -22.77 -19.25 -51.04
C MET A 1 -22.87 -18.34 -49.82
N ILE A 2 -23.88 -17.47 -49.68
CA ILE A 2 -24.01 -16.51 -48.55
C ILE A 2 -24.33 -17.18 -47.20
N VAL A 3 -25.06 -18.30 -47.20
CA VAL A 3 -25.47 -18.99 -45.96
C VAL A 3 -24.29 -19.69 -45.29
N LEU A 4 -23.35 -20.20 -46.09
CA LEU A 4 -22.17 -20.94 -45.60
C LEU A 4 -21.16 -20.00 -44.93
N SER A 5 -21.01 -18.78 -45.46
CA SER A 5 -20.11 -17.77 -44.87
C SER A 5 -20.65 -17.20 -43.55
N SER A 6 -21.97 -17.03 -43.44
CA SER A 6 -22.61 -16.58 -42.19
C SER A 6 -22.49 -17.62 -41.07
N LEU A 7 -22.60 -18.91 -41.40
CA LEU A 7 -22.43 -19.99 -40.43
C LEU A 7 -20.99 -20.11 -39.93
N CYS A 8 -19.98 -19.92 -40.79
CA CYS A 8 -18.58 -19.90 -40.36
C CYS A 8 -18.25 -18.74 -39.41
N LEU A 9 -18.82 -17.55 -39.64
CA LEU A 9 -18.58 -16.39 -38.78
C LEU A 9 -19.09 -16.60 -37.35
N THR A 10 -20.26 -17.23 -37.21
CA THR A 10 -20.88 -17.49 -35.89
C THR A 10 -20.10 -18.53 -35.08
N VAL A 11 -19.53 -19.55 -35.72
CA VAL A 11 -18.68 -20.54 -35.06
C VAL A 11 -17.37 -19.91 -34.56
N ALA A 12 -16.74 -19.03 -35.36
CA ALA A 12 -15.49 -18.38 -34.98
C ALA A 12 -15.62 -17.43 -33.77
N LEU A 13 -16.75 -16.73 -33.63
CA LEU A 13 -16.98 -15.78 -32.53
C LEU A 13 -17.31 -16.46 -31.18
N SER A 14 -17.72 -17.73 -31.19
CA SER A 14 -18.03 -18.47 -29.96
C SER A 14 -16.80 -18.97 -29.19
N SER A 15 -15.59 -18.87 -29.76
CA SER A 15 -14.36 -19.42 -29.20
C SER A 15 -13.56 -18.45 -28.31
N CYS A 16 -13.97 -17.19 -28.18
CA CYS A 16 -13.26 -16.20 -27.37
C CYS A 16 -13.83 -16.05 -25.96
N LYS A 17 -13.75 -17.12 -25.15
CA LYS A 17 -13.79 -16.97 -23.68
C LYS A 17 -12.97 -18.05 -22.97
N ASN A 18 -11.77 -18.32 -23.47
CA ASN A 18 -10.75 -18.93 -22.63
C ASN A 18 -10.03 -17.81 -21.86
N SER A 19 -10.67 -17.28 -20.82
CA SER A 19 -9.92 -16.53 -19.83
C SER A 19 -9.17 -17.60 -19.04
N PRO A 20 -7.83 -17.72 -19.15
CA PRO A 20 -7.11 -18.52 -18.18
C PRO A 20 -7.52 -17.95 -16.82
N GLN A 21 -8.13 -18.79 -15.98
CA GLN A 21 -8.27 -18.46 -14.57
C GLN A 21 -6.83 -18.24 -14.13
N HIS A 22 -6.44 -16.97 -14.03
CA HIS A 22 -5.19 -16.59 -13.42
C HIS A 22 -5.35 -17.16 -12.02
N LYS A 23 -4.75 -18.33 -11.77
CA LYS A 23 -4.50 -18.79 -10.42
C LYS A 23 -3.68 -17.65 -9.86
N SER A 24 -4.34 -16.74 -9.16
CA SER A 24 -3.67 -15.69 -8.42
C SER A 24 -2.68 -16.48 -7.59
N ALA A 25 -1.40 -16.46 -7.99
CA ALA A 25 -0.33 -16.97 -7.18
C ALA A 25 -0.63 -16.37 -5.81
N GLU A 26 -0.81 -17.24 -4.82
CA GLU A 26 -1.12 -16.85 -3.46
C GLU A 26 -0.08 -15.79 -3.10
N LEU A 27 -0.51 -14.53 -3.14
CA LEU A 27 0.40 -13.42 -2.94
C LEU A 27 0.68 -13.49 -1.46
N ILE A 28 1.82 -14.07 -1.09
CA ILE A 28 2.30 -14.08 0.28
C ILE A 28 2.46 -12.61 0.64
N GLN A 29 1.42 -12.05 1.26
CA GLN A 29 1.38 -10.65 1.65
C GLN A 29 2.29 -10.53 2.85
N LEU A 30 3.55 -10.17 2.57
CA LEU A 30 4.50 -9.83 3.61
C LEU A 30 4.00 -8.53 4.26
N TRP A 31 3.70 -8.60 5.55
CA TRP A 31 3.37 -7.42 6.35
C TRP A 31 4.65 -6.83 6.96
N PRO A 32 4.75 -5.50 7.04
CA PRO A 32 5.80 -4.85 7.80
C PRO A 32 5.67 -5.17 9.30
N PRO A 33 6.73 -4.94 10.09
CA PRO A 33 6.68 -5.18 11.53
C PRO A 33 5.58 -4.36 12.22
N GLU A 34 4.81 -5.01 13.10
CA GLU A 34 3.67 -4.41 13.83
C GLU A 34 4.08 -3.18 14.66
N SER A 35 5.30 -3.18 15.22
CA SER A 35 5.86 -2.04 15.96
C SER A 35 5.93 -0.76 15.14
N ALA A 36 6.10 -0.89 13.82
CA ALA A 36 6.21 0.24 12.90
C ALA A 36 4.84 0.68 12.36
N LEU A 37 3.81 -0.15 12.48
CA LEU A 37 2.44 0.13 12.03
C LEU A 37 1.60 0.93 13.03
N VAL A 38 2.19 1.34 14.16
CA VAL A 38 1.50 2.16 15.16
C VAL A 38 1.36 3.59 14.68
N THR A 39 0.16 4.15 14.82
CA THR A 39 -0.16 5.54 14.48
C THR A 39 0.81 6.51 15.15
N CYS A 40 1.21 7.54 14.40
CA CYS A 40 2.04 8.60 14.94
C CYS A 40 1.19 9.56 15.75
N GLU A 41 1.61 9.81 16.99
CA GLU A 41 0.94 10.77 17.87
C GLU A 41 1.24 12.18 17.40
N VAL A 42 0.20 13.03 17.40
CA VAL A 42 0.33 14.46 17.17
C VAL A 42 -0.25 15.13 18.41
N PRO A 43 0.56 15.84 19.21
CA PRO A 43 0.04 16.52 20.38
C PRO A 43 -0.98 17.58 19.97
N GLU A 44 -1.93 17.88 20.85
CA GLU A 44 -2.84 18.99 20.67
C GLU A 44 -2.19 20.31 21.12
N PHE A 45 -2.44 21.40 20.39
CA PHE A 45 -2.02 22.73 20.83
C PHE A 45 -3.11 23.38 21.68
N VAL A 46 -2.85 23.53 22.98
CA VAL A 46 -3.78 24.13 23.96
C VAL A 46 -3.30 25.49 24.49
N GLY A 47 -2.23 26.04 23.91
CA GLY A 47 -1.57 27.25 24.38
C GLY A 47 -2.23 28.54 23.92
N THR A 48 -1.95 29.63 24.63
CA THR A 48 -2.45 30.99 24.28
C THR A 48 -1.32 31.99 24.07
N THR A 49 -0.08 31.61 24.34
CA THR A 49 1.09 32.48 24.23
C THR A 49 2.11 31.96 23.20
N TRP A 50 3.03 32.83 22.80
CA TRP A 50 4.19 32.44 22.00
C TRP A 50 5.13 31.48 22.74
N GLY A 51 5.17 31.52 24.08
CA GLY A 51 5.92 30.56 24.87
C GLY A 51 5.34 29.14 24.72
N ASP A 52 4.02 29.04 24.75
CA ASP A 52 3.33 27.75 24.60
C ASP A 52 3.53 27.15 23.21
N SER A 53 3.60 27.97 22.16
CA SER A 53 3.88 27.49 20.81
C SER A 53 5.30 26.93 20.69
N GLY A 54 6.27 27.49 21.41
CA GLY A 54 7.62 26.95 21.55
C GLY A 54 7.64 25.59 22.25
N LEU A 55 6.91 25.45 23.36
CA LEU A 55 6.78 24.17 24.07
C LEU A 55 6.08 23.10 23.21
N TYR A 56 5.01 23.49 22.52
CA TYR A 56 4.31 22.63 21.56
C TYR A 56 5.22 22.18 20.42
N ALA A 57 6.01 23.09 19.84
CA ALA A 57 6.95 22.73 18.77
C ALA A 57 8.01 21.72 19.24
N LEU A 58 8.46 21.82 20.50
CA LEU A 58 9.38 20.84 21.10
C LEU A 58 8.71 19.47 21.28
N ALA A 59 7.48 19.44 21.80
CA ALA A 59 6.71 18.20 21.96
C ALA A 59 6.44 17.54 20.60
N LEU A 60 5.94 18.32 19.63
CA LEU A 60 5.69 17.85 18.26
C LEU A 60 6.97 17.33 17.61
N LYS A 61 8.10 18.01 17.77
CA LYS A 61 9.39 17.56 17.23
C LYS A 61 9.82 16.20 17.81
N ARG A 62 9.56 15.95 19.10
CA ARG A 62 9.83 14.66 19.74
C ARG A 62 9.00 13.56 19.09
N GLU A 63 7.69 13.73 18.99
CA GLU A 63 6.80 12.73 18.41
C GLU A 63 7.10 12.46 16.93
N LEU A 64 7.41 13.51 16.17
CA LEU A 64 7.81 13.37 14.77
C LEU A 64 9.13 12.60 14.60
N ARG A 65 10.08 12.70 15.54
CA ARG A 65 11.30 11.88 15.49
C ARG A 65 11.00 10.41 15.75
N ILE A 66 10.09 10.11 16.67
CA ILE A 66 9.67 8.73 16.96
C ILE A 66 8.95 8.15 15.73
N CYS A 67 7.99 8.91 15.17
CA CYS A 67 7.27 8.56 13.96
C CYS A 67 8.21 8.29 12.77
N LYS A 68 9.22 9.16 12.58
CA LYS A 68 10.25 8.97 11.56
C LYS A 68 10.98 7.64 11.74
N GLY A 69 11.38 7.29 12.96
CA GLY A 69 12.08 6.03 13.23
C GLY A 69 11.25 4.80 12.82
N ARG A 70 9.95 4.80 13.12
CA ARG A 70 9.02 3.75 12.68
C ARG A 70 8.90 3.71 11.15
N LEU A 71 8.80 4.88 10.50
CA LEU A 71 8.74 4.94 9.04
C LEU A 71 10.03 4.43 8.38
N ASP A 72 11.20 4.77 8.94
CA ASP A 72 12.50 4.28 8.47
C ASP A 72 12.59 2.75 8.59
N GLU A 73 11.99 2.15 9.62
CA GLU A 73 11.88 0.69 9.77
C GLU A 73 11.02 0.05 8.65
N ILE A 74 9.87 0.65 8.30
CA ILE A 74 9.03 0.18 7.18
C ILE A 74 9.80 0.27 5.85
N ILE A 75 10.52 1.37 5.64
CA ILE A 75 11.32 1.57 4.41
C ILE A 75 12.42 0.51 4.34
N SER A 76 13.15 0.29 5.43
CA SER A 76 14.19 -0.75 5.51
C SER A 76 13.61 -2.14 5.28
N TRP A 77 12.48 -2.46 5.92
CA TRP A 77 11.76 -3.71 5.71
C TRP A 77 11.40 -3.90 4.24
N ARG A 78 10.86 -2.89 3.56
CA ARG A 78 10.48 -2.97 2.14
C ARG A 78 11.71 -3.27 1.26
N GLN A 79 12.84 -2.61 1.54
CA GLN A 79 14.09 -2.84 0.81
C GLN A 79 14.66 -4.25 1.06
N ASN A 80 14.43 -4.83 2.24
CA ASN A 80 14.91 -6.16 2.59
C ASN A 80 13.98 -7.27 2.08
N ALA A 81 12.66 -7.06 2.13
CA ALA A 81 11.65 -7.98 1.63
C ALA A 81 11.81 -8.20 0.13
N GLY A 82 12.08 -7.14 -0.64
CA GLY A 82 12.34 -7.23 -2.08
C GLY A 82 13.65 -7.94 -2.46
N ARG A 83 14.57 -8.17 -1.51
CA ARG A 83 15.81 -8.95 -1.73
C ARG A 83 15.66 -10.45 -1.39
N LYS A 84 14.56 -10.84 -0.75
CA LYS A 84 14.29 -12.24 -0.36
C LYS A 84 13.33 -12.97 -1.30
N LEU A 85 12.83 -12.27 -2.33
CA LEU A 85 12.12 -12.83 -3.49
C LEU A 85 13.11 -12.99 -4.64
#